data_AF-A0A5K1FDU1-F1
#
_entry.id   AF-A0A5K1FDU1-F1
#
_cell.length_a   1.000
_cell.length_b   1.000
_cell.length_c   1.000
_cell.angle_alpha   90.00
_cell.angle_beta   90.00
_cell.angle_gamma   90.00
#
_symmetry.space_group_name_H-M   'P 1'
#
loop_
_entity.id
_entity.type
_entity.pdbx_description
1 polymer ?
#
loop_
_entity_poly.entity_id
_entity_poly.type
_entity_poly.pdbx_seq_one_letter_code
_entity_poly.pdbx_strand_id
1 'polypeptide(L)'
;EVLREGQAEEDLVMHKIKFVGEGIVKKCGGLPLVIKMVETMMRTKKISREDWKSVVESKIWECKTAAASSSSTEIGGDILPGLMLSYDDLPCYLKTCFVYCCTYPKDYEIEREKLIMQWVAHGLIE
;
A
#
# COMPACT_ATOMS: atom_id res chain seq x y z
N GLU A 1 33.43 -17.60 16.27
CA GLU A 1 32.07 -18.10 16.51
C GLU A 1 30.98 -17.04 16.44
N VAL A 2 30.81 -16.16 17.45
CA VAL A 2 29.61 -15.33 17.66
C VAL A 2 29.24 -14.40 16.47
N LEU A 3 30.22 -13.79 15.80
CA LEU A 3 29.98 -12.96 14.61
C LEU A 3 29.49 -13.78 13.39
N ARG A 4 29.96 -15.03 13.25
CA ARG A 4 29.53 -15.96 12.19
C ARG A 4 28.13 -16.52 12.45
N GLU A 5 27.76 -16.71 13.72
CA GLU A 5 26.40 -17.13 14.12
C GLU A 5 25.39 -16.00 13.91
N GLY A 6 25.73 -14.75 14.26
CA GLY A 6 24.87 -13.59 14.00
C GLY A 6 24.61 -13.33 12.52
N GLN A 7 25.63 -13.45 11.66
CA GLN A 7 25.45 -13.32 10.20
C GLN A 7 24.63 -14.47 9.59
N ALA A 8 24.81 -15.70 10.07
CA ALA A 8 24.03 -16.83 9.59
C ALA A 8 22.54 -16.71 9.99
N GLU A 9 22.24 -16.12 11.14
CA GLU A 9 20.88 -15.86 11.60
C GLU A 9 20.21 -14.74 10.78
N GLU A 10 20.93 -13.65 10.50
CA GLU A 10 20.46 -12.56 9.62
C GLU A 10 20.17 -13.04 8.19
N ASP A 11 21.05 -13.85 7.60
CA ASP A 11 20.87 -14.43 6.27
C ASP A 11 19.64 -15.36 6.21
N LEU A 12 19.39 -16.12 7.28
CA LEU A 12 18.24 -17.02 7.38
C LEU A 12 16.91 -16.25 7.55
N VAL A 13 16.94 -15.14 8.29
CA VAL A 13 15.80 -14.22 8.43
C VAL A 13 15.50 -13.55 7.09
N MET A 14 16.52 -13.05 6.39
CA MET A 14 16.37 -12.44 5.06
C MET A 14 15.78 -13.44 4.05
N HIS A 15 16.27 -14.70 4.05
CA HIS A 15 15.73 -15.74 3.18
C HIS A 15 14.26 -16.07 3.48
N LYS A 16 13.84 -16.07 4.74
CA LYS A 16 12.43 -16.28 5.13
C LYS A 16 11.54 -15.12 4.71
N ILE A 17 12.02 -13.88 4.84
CA ILE A 17 11.28 -12.67 4.43
C ILE A 17 11.13 -12.62 2.91
N LYS A 18 12.17 -13.01 2.16
CA LYS A 18 12.12 -13.09 0.69
C LYS A 18 10.94 -13.94 0.20
N PHE A 19 10.73 -15.12 0.78
CA PHE A 19 9.62 -16.00 0.40
C PHE A 19 8.24 -15.33 0.64
N VAL A 20 8.10 -14.60 1.75
CA VAL A 20 6.87 -13.84 2.04
C VAL A 20 6.70 -12.69 1.05
N GLY A 21 7.79 -11.97 0.72
CA GLY A 21 7.82 -10.91 -0.27
C GLY A 21 7.37 -11.37 -1.66
N GLU A 22 7.84 -12.54 -2.11
CA GLU A 22 7.38 -13.14 -3.36
C GLU A 22 5.87 -13.44 -3.35
N GLY A 23 5.31 -13.82 -2.20
CA GLY A 23 3.87 -13.98 -2.01
C GLY A 23 3.11 -12.67 -2.17
N ILE A 24 3.63 -11.57 -1.61
CA ILE A 24 3.04 -10.22 -1.75
C ILE A 24 3.07 -9.79 -3.22
N VAL A 25 4.19 -9.97 -3.92
CA VAL A 25 4.31 -9.62 -5.35
C VAL A 25 3.30 -10.41 -6.20
N LYS A 26 3.08 -11.70 -5.89
CA LYS A 26 2.04 -12.49 -6.57
C LYS A 26 0.63 -11.94 -6.32
N LYS A 27 0.33 -11.47 -5.10
CA LYS A 27 -0.96 -10.83 -4.77
C LYS A 27 -1.19 -9.52 -5.53
N CYS A 28 -0.12 -8.80 -5.89
CA CYS A 28 -0.21 -7.58 -6.70
C CYS A 28 -0.59 -7.81 -8.18
N GLY A 29 -0.74 -9.06 -8.63
CA GLY A 29 -1.23 -9.38 -9.99
C GLY A 29 -0.29 -8.94 -11.13
N GLY A 30 0.97 -8.60 -10.84
CA GLY A 30 1.92 -8.11 -11.85
C GLY A 30 1.70 -6.66 -12.30
N LEU A 31 0.80 -5.92 -11.66
CA LEU A 31 0.49 -4.54 -12.03
C LEU A 31 1.54 -3.58 -11.42
N PRO A 32 2.34 -2.88 -12.25
CA PRO A 32 3.46 -2.08 -11.74
C PRO A 32 3.05 -1.01 -10.72
N LEU A 33 1.89 -0.39 -10.93
CA LEU A 33 1.33 0.61 -10.01
C LEU A 33 1.05 0.02 -8.62
N VAL A 34 0.41 -1.16 -8.59
CA VAL A 34 0.08 -1.87 -7.34
C VAL A 34 1.35 -2.27 -6.62
N ILE A 35 2.32 -2.83 -7.36
CA ILE A 35 3.62 -3.23 -6.81
C ILE A 35 4.31 -2.02 -6.17
N LYS A 36 4.42 -0.89 -6.87
CA LYS A 36 5.08 0.32 -6.35
C LYS A 36 4.41 0.85 -5.08
N MET A 37 3.08 0.82 -5.03
CA MET A 37 2.33 1.32 -3.88
C MET A 37 2.52 0.41 -2.65
N VAL A 38 2.35 -0.90 -2.83
CA VAL A 38 2.57 -1.89 -1.77
C VAL A 38 4.02 -1.88 -1.32
N GLU A 39 4.99 -1.78 -2.23
CA GLU A 39 6.41 -1.62 -1.89
C GLU A 39 6.63 -0.39 -1.01
N THR A 40 6.05 0.75 -1.37
CA THR A 40 6.19 2.00 -0.61
C THR A 40 5.59 1.85 0.80
N MET A 41 4.41 1.24 0.91
CA MET A 41 3.79 0.90 2.20
C MET A 41 4.68 -0.06 3.01
N MET A 42 5.26 -1.09 2.39
CA MET A 42 6.12 -2.06 3.08
C MET A 42 7.38 -1.42 3.69
N ARG A 43 7.85 -0.28 3.18
CA ARG A 43 8.98 0.46 3.77
C ARG A 43 8.67 1.03 5.16
N THR A 44 7.40 1.17 5.54
CA THR A 44 6.99 1.60 6.89
C THR A 44 6.97 0.44 7.89
N LYS A 45 7.00 -0.81 7.39
CA LYS A 45 6.96 -2.03 8.21
C LYS A 45 8.35 -2.42 8.68
N LYS A 46 8.43 -3.10 9.83
CA LYS A 46 9.69 -3.71 10.27
C LYS A 46 10.07 -4.84 9.32
N ILE A 47 11.37 -5.06 9.15
CA ILE A 47 11.92 -6.21 8.42
C ILE A 47 11.79 -7.44 9.33
N SER A 48 10.57 -7.94 9.48
CA SER A 48 10.22 -9.11 10.28
C SER A 48 9.28 -10.02 9.48
N ARG A 49 9.35 -11.32 9.74
CA ARG A 49 8.49 -12.28 9.06
C ARG A 49 7.03 -12.06 9.44
N GLU A 50 6.75 -11.74 10.69
CA GLU A 50 5.41 -11.59 11.25
C GLU A 50 4.70 -10.38 10.63
N ASP A 51 5.39 -9.24 10.53
CA ASP A 51 4.84 -8.02 9.92
C ASP A 51 4.54 -8.24 8.44
N TRP A 52 5.46 -8.86 7.69
CA TRP A 52 5.25 -9.14 6.26
C TRP A 52 4.17 -10.20 6.04
N LYS A 53 4.09 -11.18 6.92
CA LYS A 53 3.07 -12.23 6.87
C LYS A 53 1.66 -11.64 7.12
N SER A 54 1.55 -10.67 8.02
CA SER A 54 0.27 -9.98 8.27
C SER A 54 -0.25 -9.28 7.01
N VAL A 55 0.65 -8.73 6.17
CA VAL A 55 0.30 -8.10 4.90
C VAL A 55 -0.12 -9.13 3.87
N VAL A 56 0.65 -10.21 3.67
CA VAL A 56 0.32 -11.23 2.64
C VAL A 56 -0.98 -11.99 2.94
N GLU A 57 -1.31 -12.16 4.23
CA GLU A 57 -2.53 -12.85 4.70
C GLU A 57 -3.71 -11.90 4.95
N SER A 58 -3.56 -10.60 4.64
CA SER A 58 -4.62 -9.63 4.85
C SER A 58 -5.88 -9.99 4.07
N LYS A 59 -7.04 -9.93 4.74
CA LYS A 59 -8.36 -10.12 4.11
C LYS A 59 -8.68 -9.04 3.07
N ILE A 60 -7.97 -7.92 3.07
CA ILE A 60 -8.12 -6.86 2.06
C ILE A 60 -7.82 -7.41 0.66
N TRP A 61 -6.93 -8.40 0.53
CA TRP A 61 -6.68 -9.10 -0.74
C TRP A 61 -7.91 -9.82 -1.32
N GLU A 62 -8.90 -10.12 -0.48
CA GLU A 62 -10.13 -10.79 -0.86
C GLU A 62 -11.28 -9.81 -1.11
N CYS A 63 -11.11 -8.52 -0.78
CA CYS A 63 -12.08 -7.46 -1.07
C CYS A 63 -12.17 -7.20 -2.58
N LYS A 64 -12.99 -8.01 -3.26
CA LYS A 64 -13.46 -7.73 -4.61
C LYS A 64 -14.68 -6.81 -4.52
N THR A 65 -14.56 -5.56 -4.94
CA THR A 65 -15.73 -4.68 -5.05
C THR A 65 -16.59 -5.07 -6.24
N ALA A 66 -17.91 -4.85 -6.14
CA ALA A 66 -18.91 -5.11 -7.18
C ALA A 66 -18.62 -4.42 -8.54
N ALA A 67 -17.71 -3.45 -8.59
CA ALA A 67 -17.18 -2.87 -9.83
C ALA A 67 -16.45 -3.88 -10.73
N ALA A 68 -16.04 -5.04 -10.21
CA ALA A 68 -15.48 -6.13 -11.01
C ALA A 68 -16.54 -6.91 -11.82
N SER A 69 -17.84 -6.66 -11.59
CA SER A 69 -18.94 -7.40 -12.20
C SER A 69 -19.63 -6.65 -13.35
N SER A 70 -19.35 -5.35 -13.52
CA SER A 70 -19.86 -4.53 -14.62
C SER A 70 -18.76 -4.32 -15.65
N SER A 71 -18.99 -4.76 -16.89
CA SER A 71 -18.06 -4.81 -18.03
C SER A 71 -17.60 -3.45 -18.58
N SER A 72 -17.40 -2.45 -17.74
CA SER A 72 -17.10 -1.08 -18.17
C SER A 72 -16.29 -0.33 -17.11
N THR A 73 -15.08 -0.81 -16.83
CA THR A 73 -13.85 -0.03 -16.51
C THR A 73 -12.78 -1.03 -16.05
N GLU A 74 -11.81 -1.29 -16.92
CA GLU A 74 -10.84 -2.40 -16.90
C GLU A 74 -9.76 -2.34 -15.80
N ILE A 75 -10.01 -1.62 -14.69
CA ILE A 75 -8.96 -1.19 -13.75
C ILE A 75 -9.29 -1.57 -12.29
N GLY A 76 -10.58 -1.78 -11.96
CA GLY A 76 -11.02 -1.83 -10.56
C GLY A 76 -10.86 -3.15 -9.82
N GLY A 77 -10.84 -4.29 -10.53
CA GLY A 77 -10.87 -5.61 -9.89
C GLY A 77 -9.58 -5.99 -9.17
N ASP A 78 -8.44 -5.81 -9.84
CA ASP A 78 -7.15 -6.34 -9.40
C ASP A 78 -6.25 -5.30 -8.72
N ILE A 79 -6.52 -4.00 -8.94
CA ILE A 79 -5.72 -2.90 -8.37
C ILE A 79 -6.20 -2.50 -6.98
N LEU A 80 -7.51 -2.59 -6.75
CA LEU A 80 -8.14 -2.02 -5.57
C LEU A 80 -7.63 -2.62 -4.25
N PRO A 81 -7.38 -3.93 -4.10
CA PRO A 81 -6.85 -4.47 -2.85
C PRO A 81 -5.51 -3.86 -2.41
N GLY A 82 -4.58 -3.65 -3.35
CA GLY A 82 -3.29 -3.04 -3.02
C GLY A 82 -3.39 -1.54 -2.71
N LEU A 83 -4.32 -0.84 -3.38
CA LEU A 83 -4.68 0.54 -3.05
C LEU A 83 -5.27 0.64 -1.63
N MET A 84 -6.21 -0.24 -1.30
CA MET A 84 -6.86 -0.28 0.01
C MET A 84 -5.87 -0.58 1.13
N LEU A 85 -4.95 -1.53 0.94
CA LEU A 85 -3.89 -1.81 1.92
C LEU A 85 -3.05 -0.57 2.22
N SER A 86 -2.63 0.11 1.17
CA SER A 86 -1.79 1.31 1.30
C SER A 86 -2.55 2.46 1.94
N TYR A 87 -3.86 2.59 1.66
CA TYR A 87 -4.72 3.56 2.33
C TYR A 87 -4.92 3.21 3.80
N ASP A 88 -5.17 1.95 4.14
CA ASP A 88 -5.39 1.50 5.52
C ASP A 88 -4.15 1.73 6.41
N ASP A 89 -2.95 1.66 5.83
CA ASP A 89 -1.69 1.96 6.52
C ASP A 89 -1.45 3.46 6.78
N LEU A 90 -2.17 4.36 6.10
CA LEU A 90 -1.98 5.80 6.30
C LEU A 90 -2.41 6.23 7.70
N PRO A 91 -1.65 7.16 8.33
CA PRO A 91 -2.09 7.90 9.50
C PRO A 91 -3.47 8.56 9.27
N CYS A 92 -4.27 8.66 10.33
CA CYS A 92 -5.65 9.17 10.25
C CYS A 92 -5.76 10.54 9.56
N TYR A 93 -4.85 11.48 9.85
CA TYR A 93 -4.88 12.82 9.24
C TYR A 93 -4.58 12.78 7.72
N LEU A 94 -3.68 11.89 7.28
CA LEU A 94 -3.37 11.71 5.86
C LEU A 94 -4.50 11.03 5.08
N LYS A 95 -5.27 10.14 5.73
CA LYS A 95 -6.46 9.53 5.12
C LYS A 95 -7.47 10.60 4.70
N THR A 96 -7.77 11.55 5.58
CA THR A 96 -8.71 12.64 5.27
C THR A 96 -8.18 13.57 4.19
N CYS A 97 -6.87 13.91 4.23
CA CYS A 97 -6.22 14.71 3.19
C CYS A 97 -6.28 14.00 1.82
N PHE A 98 -6.04 12.69 1.78
CA PHE A 98 -6.11 11.90 0.55
C PHE A 98 -7.53 11.83 -0.02
N VAL A 99 -8.54 11.62 0.82
CA VAL A 99 -9.96 11.63 0.39
C VAL A 99 -10.39 12.99 -0.15
N TYR A 100 -9.85 14.09 0.39
CA TYR A 100 -10.12 15.42 -0.17
C TYR A 100 -9.71 15.53 -1.64
N CYS A 101 -8.64 14.84 -2.08
CA CYS A 101 -8.25 14.84 -3.49
C CYS A 101 -9.34 14.29 -4.43
N CYS A 102 -10.31 13.53 -3.93
CA CYS A 102 -11.44 13.06 -4.72
C CYS A 102 -12.45 14.15 -5.11
N THR A 103 -12.34 15.38 -4.56
CA THR A 103 -13.20 16.50 -4.97
C THR A 103 -12.79 17.10 -6.31
N TYR A 104 -11.57 16.82 -6.78
CA TYR A 104 -11.11 17.25 -8.09
C TYR A 104 -11.66 16.32 -9.18
N PRO A 105 -12.00 16.84 -10.37
CA PRO A 105 -12.38 16.00 -11.50
C PRO A 105 -11.30 14.99 -11.87
N LYS A 106 -11.69 13.89 -12.51
CA LYS A 106 -10.75 12.92 -13.06
C LYS A 106 -9.76 13.63 -14.00
N ASP A 107 -8.49 13.25 -13.92
CA ASP A 107 -7.39 13.77 -14.74
C ASP A 107 -7.08 15.27 -14.52
N TYR A 108 -7.60 15.87 -13.45
CA TYR A 108 -7.27 17.25 -13.07
C TYR A 108 -5.86 17.35 -12.47
N GLU A 109 -5.08 18.33 -12.94
CA GLU A 109 -3.77 18.63 -12.38
C GLU A 109 -3.91 19.44 -11.08
N ILE A 110 -3.58 18.82 -9.95
CA ILE A 110 -3.68 19.44 -8.64
C ILE A 110 -2.38 20.20 -8.33
N GLU A 111 -2.47 21.53 -8.27
CA GLU A 111 -1.38 22.39 -7.80
C GLU A 111 -1.16 22.21 -6.29
N ARG A 112 0.08 21.90 -5.90
CA ARG A 112 0.45 21.56 -4.52
C ARG A 112 0.12 22.68 -3.53
N GLU A 113 0.53 23.91 -3.81
CA GLU A 113 0.34 25.07 -2.93
C GLU A 113 -1.13 25.32 -2.68
N LYS A 114 -1.93 25.24 -3.75
CA LYS A 114 -3.38 25.39 -3.70
C LYS A 114 -4.04 24.28 -2.85
N LEU A 115 -3.62 23.02 -3.04
CA LEU A 115 -4.12 21.90 -2.26
C LEU A 115 -3.83 22.07 -0.75
N ILE A 116 -2.61 22.48 -0.40
CA ILE A 116 -2.22 22.73 0.98
C ILE A 116 -3.08 23.84 1.61
N MET A 117 -3.26 24.96 0.90
CA MET A 117 -4.13 26.05 1.37
C MET A 117 -5.57 25.58 1.58
N GLN A 118 -6.08 24.72 0.69
CA GLN A 118 -7.41 24.14 0.82
C GLN A 118 -7.51 23.21 2.03
N TRP A 119 -6.50 22.38 2.29
CA TRP A 119 -6.46 21.53 3.48
C TRP A 119 -6.43 22.33 4.78
N VAL A 120 -5.65 23.41 4.85
CA VAL A 120 -5.64 24.34 6.00
C VAL A 120 -7.01 25.02 6.16
N ALA A 121 -7.59 25.53 5.07
CA ALA A 121 -8.89 26.20 5.11
C ALA A 121 -10.04 25.28 5.56
N HIS A 122 -9.94 23.97 5.29
CA HIS A 122 -10.91 22.96 5.74
C HIS A 122 -10.55 22.35 7.10
N GLY A 123 -9.48 22.80 7.76
CA GLY A 123 -9.04 22.27 9.06
C GLY A 123 -8.58 20.81 9.01
N LEU A 124 -8.09 20.34 7.85
CA LEU A 124 -7.54 18.99 7.70
C LEU A 124 -6.10 18.89 8.21
N ILE A 125 -5.39 20.00 8.17
CA ILE A 125 -4.03 20.18 8.69
C ILE A 125 -3.92 21.58 9.32
N GLU A 126 -2.98 21.74 10.25
CA GLU A 126 -2.67 22.98 10.96
C GLU A 126 -1.32 23.55 10.51
#